data_AF-A0A095APA2-F1
#
_entry.id   AF-A0A095APA2-F1
#
_cell.length_a   1.000
_cell.length_b   1.000
_cell.length_c   1.000
_cell.angle_alpha   90.00
_cell.angle_beta   90.00
_cell.angle_gamma   90.00
#
_symmetry.space_group_name_H-M   'P 1'
#
loop_
_entity.id
_entity.type
_entity.pdbx_description
1 polymer ?
#
loop_
_entity_poly.entity_id
_entity_poly.type
_entity_poly.pdbx_seq_one_letter_code
_entity_poly.pdbx_strand_id
1 'polypeptide(L)'
;MARLPIVRRTRIAIRRLARNARGAVIIEMAFAIPLLALIGFGGLEIANLTLVNTRISQIGLSVADNASRIAAGSNLALPQVREVDINDVFAGIEKQAGGLDFKKNGRLILSSLERNTDDGQWIHWQRCYGDLDIDSEFGPEGEGAEGDDFAGMGPEGEEVTAAPGTAVMFVEVTYNYQPLLYGKWLGARTIKSTAAFNIREARDLTGGVFEPGVASTCS
;
A
#
# COMPACT_ATOMS: atom_id res chain seq x y z
N MET A 1 -87.86 -0.35 8.95
CA MET A 1 -86.92 0.41 9.80
C MET A 1 -85.72 -0.49 10.14
N ALA A 2 -84.65 -0.53 9.34
CA ALA A 2 -83.45 -1.34 9.63
C ALA A 2 -82.23 -0.86 8.80
N ARG A 3 -81.48 0.15 9.28
CA ARG A 3 -80.23 0.65 8.65
C ARG A 3 -79.11 0.95 9.66
N LEU A 4 -79.10 0.31 10.83
CA LEU A 4 -78.13 0.59 11.91
C LEU A 4 -76.87 -0.32 12.02
N PRO A 5 -76.79 -1.56 11.49
CA PRO A 5 -75.62 -2.42 11.72
C PRO A 5 -74.42 -2.09 10.81
N ILE A 6 -74.67 -1.54 9.61
CA ILE A 6 -73.62 -1.26 8.61
C ILE A 6 -72.75 -0.08 9.06
N VAL A 7 -73.38 1.03 9.50
CA VAL A 7 -72.68 2.26 9.91
C VAL A 7 -71.74 2.04 11.10
N ARG A 8 -72.11 1.14 12.03
CA ARG A 8 -71.27 0.79 13.19
C ARG A 8 -70.06 -0.05 12.79
N ARG A 9 -70.22 -0.98 11.84
CA ARG A 9 -69.14 -1.82 11.30
C ARG A 9 -68.13 -0.99 10.50
N THR A 10 -68.58 -0.04 9.66
CA THR A 10 -67.68 0.86 8.93
C THR A 10 -66.92 1.80 9.88
N ARG A 11 -67.55 2.35 10.93
CA ARG A 11 -66.83 3.15 11.94
C ARG A 11 -65.74 2.37 12.67
N ILE A 12 -65.98 1.09 12.99
CA ILE A 12 -64.98 0.23 13.65
C ILE A 12 -63.84 -0.11 12.68
N ALA A 13 -64.15 -0.40 11.42
CA ALA A 13 -63.14 -0.67 10.39
C ALA A 13 -62.25 0.56 10.13
N ILE A 14 -62.84 1.76 10.01
CA ILE A 14 -62.10 3.02 9.84
C ILE A 14 -61.23 3.32 11.06
N ARG A 15 -61.76 3.14 12.29
CA ARG A 15 -60.94 3.30 13.52
C ARG A 15 -59.83 2.27 13.64
N ARG A 16 -60.02 1.04 13.15
CA ARG A 16 -58.96 0.01 13.09
C ARG A 16 -57.90 0.36 12.05
N LEU A 17 -58.31 0.86 10.88
CA LEU A 17 -57.38 1.29 9.84
C LEU A 17 -56.57 2.51 10.29
N ALA A 18 -57.21 3.51 10.90
CA ALA A 18 -56.56 4.70 11.45
C ALA A 18 -55.62 4.39 12.64
N ARG A 19 -55.79 3.24 13.31
CA ARG A 19 -54.89 2.76 14.37
C ARG A 19 -53.85 1.75 13.87
N ASN A 20 -53.82 1.44 12.58
CA ASN A 20 -52.90 0.46 12.02
C ASN A 20 -51.55 1.12 11.67
N ALA A 21 -50.59 1.03 12.59
CA ALA A 21 -49.24 1.56 12.40
C ALA A 21 -48.35 0.71 11.47
N ARG A 22 -48.77 -0.51 11.10
CA ARG A 22 -47.92 -1.44 10.32
C ARG A 22 -47.52 -0.88 8.95
N GLY A 23 -48.42 -0.12 8.30
CA GLY A 23 -48.11 0.53 7.02
C GLY A 23 -47.10 1.67 7.16
N ALA A 24 -47.16 2.41 8.27
CA ALA A 24 -46.19 3.48 8.56
C ALA A 24 -44.80 2.90 8.81
N VAL A 25 -44.70 1.81 9.58
CA VAL A 25 -43.42 1.12 9.85
C VAL A 25 -42.77 0.61 8.55
N ILE A 26 -43.55 0.10 7.59
CA ILE A 26 -43.01 -0.34 6.29
C ILE A 26 -42.40 0.85 5.53
N ILE A 27 -43.06 2.00 5.53
CA ILE A 27 -42.57 3.20 4.83
C ILE A 27 -41.34 3.78 5.53
N GLU A 28 -41.38 3.89 6.86
CA GLU A 28 -40.23 4.34 7.67
C GLU A 28 -39.01 3.45 7.44
N MET A 29 -39.20 2.13 7.45
CA MET A 29 -38.14 1.17 7.20
C MET A 29 -37.63 1.24 5.75
N ALA A 30 -38.52 1.46 4.77
CA ALA A 30 -38.14 1.63 3.38
C ALA A 30 -37.22 2.85 3.14
N PHE A 31 -37.36 3.91 3.94
CA PHE A 31 -36.45 5.06 3.89
C PHE A 31 -35.22 4.90 4.81
N ALA A 32 -35.36 4.25 5.96
CA ALA A 32 -34.26 4.07 6.90
C ALA A 32 -33.21 3.05 6.43
N ILE A 33 -33.64 1.91 5.85
CA ILE A 33 -32.71 0.86 5.41
C ILE A 33 -31.67 1.38 4.40
N PRO A 34 -32.05 2.09 3.31
CA PRO A 34 -31.07 2.59 2.34
C PRO A 34 -30.05 3.53 2.98
N LEU A 35 -30.48 4.39 3.91
CA LEU A 35 -29.58 5.29 4.63
C LEU A 35 -28.62 4.53 5.53
N LEU A 36 -29.13 3.57 6.30
CA LEU A 36 -28.32 2.73 7.19
C LEU A 36 -27.34 1.84 6.39
N ALA A 37 -27.78 1.32 5.24
CA ALA A 37 -26.94 0.55 4.33
C ALA A 37 -25.81 1.43 3.78
N LEU A 38 -26.11 2.65 3.34
CA LEU A 38 -25.09 3.59 2.84
C LEU A 38 -24.03 3.89 3.92
N ILE A 39 -24.47 4.18 5.14
CA ILE A 39 -23.55 4.45 6.27
C ILE A 39 -22.74 3.20 6.63
N GLY A 40 -23.39 2.03 6.71
CA GLY A 40 -22.73 0.77 7.09
C GLY A 40 -21.69 0.32 6.06
N PHE A 41 -22.07 0.31 4.79
CA PHE A 41 -21.17 -0.03 3.69
C PHE A 41 -20.09 1.03 3.49
N GLY A 42 -20.44 2.31 3.64
CA GLY A 42 -19.47 3.39 3.56
C GLY A 42 -18.42 3.33 4.66
N GLY A 43 -18.84 3.06 5.90
CA GLY A 43 -17.94 2.86 7.02
C GLY A 43 -17.03 1.64 6.83
N LEU A 44 -17.57 0.52 6.32
CA LEU A 44 -16.79 -0.68 6.03
C LEU A 44 -15.72 -0.41 4.97
N GLU A 45 -16.07 0.30 3.91
CA GLU A 45 -15.14 0.63 2.83
C GLU A 45 -14.02 1.56 3.31
N ILE A 46 -14.35 2.58 4.11
CA ILE A 46 -13.34 3.48 4.69
C ILE A 46 -12.41 2.69 5.63
N ALA A 47 -12.97 1.83 6.48
CA ALA A 47 -12.17 0.98 7.37
C ALA A 47 -11.23 0.06 6.58
N ASN A 48 -11.71 -0.55 5.49
CA ASN A 48 -10.86 -1.36 4.63
C ASN A 48 -9.75 -0.54 3.98
N LEU A 49 -10.07 0.64 3.42
CA LEU A 49 -9.09 1.54 2.82
C LEU A 49 -7.98 1.90 3.82
N THR A 50 -8.34 2.24 5.06
CA THR A 50 -7.36 2.54 6.11
C THR A 50 -6.51 1.31 6.45
N LEU A 51 -7.11 0.12 6.60
CA LEU A 51 -6.37 -1.12 6.89
C LEU A 51 -5.38 -1.47 5.76
N VAL A 52 -5.80 -1.33 4.50
CA VAL A 52 -4.92 -1.55 3.36
C VAL A 52 -3.79 -0.53 3.37
N ASN A 53 -4.08 0.75 3.60
CA ASN A 53 -3.05 1.80 3.68
C ASN A 53 -1.98 1.47 4.74
N THR A 54 -2.41 1.09 5.95
CA THR A 54 -1.48 0.67 7.02
C THR A 54 -0.66 -0.56 6.62
N ARG A 55 -1.29 -1.56 6.00
CA ARG A 55 -0.58 -2.78 5.58
C ARG A 55 0.46 -2.48 4.49
N ILE A 56 0.13 -1.64 3.51
CA ILE A 56 1.07 -1.22 2.47
C ILE A 56 2.28 -0.50 3.07
N SER A 57 2.06 0.42 4.01
CA SER A 57 3.18 1.08 4.72
C SER A 57 4.01 0.09 5.54
N GLN A 58 3.40 -0.90 6.18
CA GLN A 58 4.12 -1.95 6.92
C GLN A 58 4.97 -2.84 6.01
N ILE A 59 4.49 -3.16 4.80
CA ILE A 59 5.28 -3.89 3.79
C ILE A 59 6.52 -3.07 3.43
N GLY A 60 6.37 -1.79 3.11
CA GLY A 60 7.50 -0.91 2.78
C GLY A 60 8.54 -0.85 3.90
N LEU A 61 8.09 -0.64 5.14
CA LEU A 61 8.94 -0.64 6.33
C LEU A 61 9.65 -1.98 6.53
N SER A 62 8.94 -3.10 6.39
CA SER A 62 9.53 -4.43 6.56
C SER A 62 10.55 -4.73 5.48
N VAL A 63 10.30 -4.37 4.23
CA VAL A 63 11.24 -4.59 3.13
C VAL A 63 12.49 -3.76 3.34
N ALA A 64 12.35 -2.48 3.69
CA ALA A 64 13.49 -1.61 3.97
C ALA A 64 14.31 -2.12 5.17
N ASP A 65 13.68 -2.53 6.28
CA ASP A 65 14.40 -3.10 7.44
C ASP A 65 15.11 -4.41 7.10
N ASN A 66 14.44 -5.33 6.39
CA ASN A 66 15.04 -6.61 6.00
C ASN A 66 16.19 -6.41 5.02
N ALA A 67 16.04 -5.51 4.03
CA ALA A 67 17.10 -5.16 3.09
C ALA A 67 18.31 -4.51 3.79
N SER A 68 18.07 -3.70 4.84
CA SER A 68 19.14 -3.05 5.62
C SER A 68 20.02 -4.03 6.40
N ARG A 69 19.52 -5.26 6.59
CA ARG A 69 20.17 -6.37 7.30
C ARG A 69 20.80 -7.40 6.37
N ILE A 70 20.69 -7.24 5.05
CA ILE A 70 21.34 -8.16 4.11
C ILE A 70 22.85 -7.99 4.26
N ALA A 71 23.48 -9.05 4.75
CA ALA A 71 24.91 -9.16 4.93
C ALA A 71 25.33 -10.61 4.62
N ALA A 72 25.59 -10.91 3.34
CA ALA A 72 26.05 -12.22 2.93
C ALA A 72 27.58 -12.23 2.77
N GLY A 73 28.27 -13.16 3.42
CA GLY A 73 29.73 -13.25 3.30
C GLY A 73 30.38 -14.01 4.43
N SER A 74 31.70 -13.88 4.52
CA SER A 74 32.51 -14.42 5.62
C SER A 74 33.15 -13.28 6.40
N ASN A 75 33.58 -13.54 7.64
CA ASN A 75 34.25 -12.55 8.50
C ASN A 75 35.56 -11.96 7.94
N LEU A 76 36.02 -12.42 6.77
CA LEU A 76 37.27 -12.04 6.12
C LEU A 76 37.10 -10.95 5.04
N ALA A 77 35.86 -10.64 4.64
CA ALA A 77 35.54 -9.63 3.63
C ALA A 77 34.31 -8.81 4.06
N LEU A 78 34.13 -7.63 3.48
CA LEU A 78 32.88 -6.90 3.65
C LEU A 78 31.71 -7.75 3.11
N PRO A 79 30.60 -7.87 3.84
CA PRO A 79 29.41 -8.56 3.36
C PRO A 79 28.94 -7.97 2.03
N GLN A 80 28.31 -8.79 1.20
CA GLN A 80 27.77 -8.42 -0.11
C GLN A 80 26.24 -8.54 -0.11
N VAL A 81 25.60 -7.85 -1.03
CA VAL A 81 24.18 -8.01 -1.34
C VAL A 81 24.06 -8.92 -2.56
N ARG A 82 23.30 -10.01 -2.45
CA ARG A 82 23.10 -10.94 -3.57
C ARG A 82 21.65 -10.96 -4.02
N GLU A 83 21.43 -11.36 -5.28
CA GLU A 83 20.08 -11.45 -5.86
C GLU A 83 19.19 -12.41 -5.09
N VAL A 84 19.72 -13.54 -4.60
CA VAL A 84 18.97 -14.47 -3.76
C VAL A 84 18.47 -13.82 -2.47
N ASP A 85 19.27 -12.98 -1.82
CA ASP A 85 18.89 -12.34 -0.56
C ASP A 85 17.77 -11.31 -0.77
N ILE A 86 17.83 -10.55 -1.87
CA ILE A 86 16.76 -9.61 -2.26
C ILE A 86 15.48 -10.38 -2.61
N ASN A 87 15.60 -11.46 -3.38
CA ASN A 87 14.45 -12.30 -3.75
C ASN A 87 13.79 -12.93 -2.52
N ASP A 88 14.55 -13.28 -1.49
CA ASP A 88 14.01 -13.77 -0.20
C ASP A 88 13.24 -12.66 0.54
N VAL A 89 13.74 -11.42 0.54
CA VAL A 89 12.99 -10.27 1.07
C VAL A 89 11.67 -10.08 0.30
N PHE A 90 11.70 -10.17 -1.02
CA PHE A 90 10.51 -10.01 -1.86
C PHE A 90 9.51 -11.17 -1.72
N ALA A 91 9.98 -12.40 -1.53
CA ALA A 91 9.12 -13.55 -1.24
C ALA A 91 8.29 -13.33 0.06
N GLY A 92 8.82 -12.54 1.00
CA GLY A 92 8.12 -12.12 2.20
C GLY A 92 6.94 -11.18 1.94
N ILE A 93 6.94 -10.41 0.84
CA ILE A 93 5.88 -9.44 0.52
C ILE A 93 4.53 -10.14 0.37
N GLU A 94 4.47 -11.24 -0.37
CA GLU A 94 3.18 -11.91 -0.66
C GLU A 94 2.54 -12.47 0.63
N LYS A 95 3.38 -12.89 1.58
CA LYS A 95 2.92 -13.34 2.90
C LYS A 95 2.38 -12.17 3.73
N GLN A 96 3.04 -11.01 3.69
CA GLN A 96 2.60 -9.82 4.42
C GLN A 96 1.37 -9.14 3.79
N ALA A 97 1.26 -9.18 2.46
CA ALA A 97 0.14 -8.63 1.71
C ALA A 97 -1.19 -9.27 2.08
N GLY A 98 -1.22 -10.56 2.47
CA GLY A 98 -2.36 -11.18 3.13
C GLY A 98 -3.68 -11.06 2.35
N GLY A 99 -3.68 -11.50 1.08
CA GLY A 99 -4.88 -11.52 0.23
C GLY A 99 -5.13 -10.25 -0.59
N LEU A 100 -4.22 -9.27 -0.55
CA LEU A 100 -4.31 -8.07 -1.40
C LEU A 100 -3.97 -8.34 -2.88
N ASP A 101 -3.49 -9.52 -3.23
CA ASP A 101 -2.98 -9.83 -4.58
C ASP A 101 -1.98 -8.73 -5.01
N PHE A 102 -0.98 -8.51 -4.14
CA PHE A 102 -0.07 -7.37 -4.25
C PHE A 102 0.72 -7.45 -5.55
N LYS A 103 1.20 -8.66 -5.91
CA LYS A 103 1.93 -8.86 -7.15
C LYS A 103 1.16 -8.31 -8.36
N LYS A 104 -0.14 -8.52 -8.44
CA LYS A 104 -0.94 -8.05 -9.59
C LYS A 104 -1.28 -6.56 -9.53
N ASN A 105 -1.52 -6.02 -8.33
CA ASN A 105 -2.11 -4.69 -8.15
C ASN A 105 -1.14 -3.63 -7.62
N GLY A 106 0.10 -4.01 -7.34
CA GLY A 106 1.11 -3.13 -6.77
C GLY A 106 2.48 -3.26 -7.44
N ARG A 107 3.33 -2.30 -7.13
CA ARG A 107 4.74 -2.20 -7.48
C ARG A 107 5.49 -1.80 -6.22
N LEU A 108 6.50 -2.56 -5.87
CA LEU A 108 7.49 -2.20 -4.88
C LEU A 108 8.82 -2.01 -5.61
N ILE A 109 9.51 -0.92 -5.31
CA ILE A 109 10.84 -0.60 -5.81
C ILE A 109 11.76 -0.47 -4.59
N LEU A 110 12.81 -1.28 -4.53
CA LEU A 110 13.86 -1.22 -3.52
C LEU A 110 15.11 -0.64 -4.18
N SER A 111 15.61 0.45 -3.63
CA SER A 111 16.76 1.21 -4.13
C SER A 111 17.88 1.25 -3.09
N SER A 112 19.13 1.15 -3.54
CA SER A 112 20.31 1.49 -2.75
C SER A 112 20.74 2.92 -3.02
N LEU A 113 20.37 3.80 -2.10
CA LEU A 113 20.82 5.18 -2.11
C LEU A 113 22.18 5.26 -1.42
N GLU A 114 23.17 5.77 -2.13
CA GLU A 114 24.57 5.83 -1.72
C GLU A 114 25.18 7.18 -2.07
N ARG A 115 26.44 7.39 -1.68
CA ARG A 115 27.22 8.54 -2.13
C ARG A 115 28.14 8.13 -3.28
N ASN A 116 28.14 8.89 -4.36
CA ASN A 116 29.02 8.66 -5.52
C ASN A 116 30.45 9.16 -5.23
N THR A 117 31.35 9.07 -6.22
CA THR A 117 32.74 9.50 -6.06
C THR A 117 32.94 11.01 -6.03
N ASP A 118 31.96 11.78 -6.48
CA ASP A 118 31.97 13.24 -6.56
C ASP A 118 31.30 13.90 -5.34
N ASP A 119 31.02 13.11 -4.29
CA ASP A 119 30.36 13.56 -3.06
C ASP A 119 28.84 13.87 -3.23
N GLY A 120 28.26 13.53 -4.38
CA GLY A 120 26.82 13.58 -4.65
C GLY A 120 26.08 12.30 -4.21
N GLN A 121 24.74 12.35 -4.21
CA GLN A 121 23.91 11.16 -3.95
C GLN A 121 23.67 10.41 -5.25
N TRP A 122 23.42 9.10 -5.17
CA TRP A 122 23.03 8.32 -6.34
C TRP A 122 22.28 7.04 -5.98
N ILE A 123 21.53 6.53 -6.95
CA ILE A 123 20.85 5.24 -6.88
C ILE A 123 21.77 4.18 -7.48
N HIS A 124 22.52 3.48 -6.65
CA HIS A 124 23.53 2.51 -7.11
C HIS A 124 22.89 1.28 -7.77
N TRP A 125 21.80 0.75 -7.20
CA TRP A 125 21.03 -0.35 -7.79
C TRP A 125 19.56 -0.30 -7.39
N GLN A 126 18.69 -0.88 -8.21
CA GLN A 126 17.25 -1.02 -7.94
C GLN A 126 16.73 -2.42 -8.23
N ARG A 127 15.83 -2.93 -7.39
CA ARG A 127 15.09 -4.17 -7.64
C ARG A 127 13.60 -3.96 -7.40
N CYS A 128 12.78 -4.61 -8.21
CA CYS A 128 11.34 -4.40 -8.23
C CYS A 128 10.55 -5.68 -7.97
N TYR A 129 9.39 -5.56 -7.33
CA TYR A 129 8.43 -6.63 -7.18
C TYR A 129 7.01 -6.14 -7.50
N GLY A 130 6.28 -6.93 -8.27
CA GLY A 130 4.91 -6.63 -8.70
C GLY A 130 4.82 -6.22 -10.16
N ASP A 131 3.63 -6.39 -10.72
CA ASP A 131 3.30 -6.33 -12.14
C ASP A 131 2.75 -4.95 -12.53
N LEU A 132 2.55 -4.04 -11.56
CA LEU A 132 2.11 -2.68 -11.86
C LEU A 132 3.24 -1.91 -12.56
N ASP A 133 2.92 -1.41 -13.75
CA ASP A 133 3.84 -0.72 -14.66
C ASP A 133 4.00 0.75 -14.26
N ILE A 134 4.87 0.99 -13.28
CA ILE A 134 5.21 2.32 -12.74
C ILE A 134 6.71 2.36 -12.45
N ASP A 135 7.35 3.43 -12.92
CA ASP A 135 8.75 3.75 -12.66
C ASP A 135 8.97 4.38 -11.27
N SER A 136 10.22 4.37 -10.80
CA SER A 136 10.62 5.10 -9.60
C SER A 136 10.35 6.59 -9.78
N GLU A 137 9.82 7.22 -8.73
CA GLU A 137 9.59 8.67 -8.70
C GLU A 137 10.91 9.46 -8.66
N PHE A 138 12.00 8.80 -8.25
CA PHE A 138 13.32 9.40 -8.05
C PHE A 138 14.31 9.09 -9.16
N GLY A 139 13.91 8.34 -10.19
CA GLY A 139 14.76 7.98 -11.32
C GLY A 139 15.21 6.53 -11.33
N PRO A 140 15.80 6.08 -12.43
CA PRO A 140 16.24 4.71 -12.63
C PRO A 140 17.50 4.36 -11.81
N GLU A 141 17.86 3.09 -11.82
CA GLU A 141 19.20 2.63 -11.43
C GLU A 141 20.28 3.44 -12.18
N GLY A 142 21.25 3.99 -11.43
CA GLY A 142 22.32 4.85 -11.93
C GLY A 142 22.00 6.35 -11.89
N GLU A 143 20.81 6.77 -11.49
CA GLU A 143 20.50 8.20 -11.31
C GLU A 143 21.45 8.84 -10.30
N GLY A 144 22.03 9.98 -10.65
CA GLY A 144 23.03 10.68 -9.83
C GLY A 144 24.43 10.06 -9.82
N ALA A 145 24.76 9.10 -10.69
CA ALA A 145 26.07 8.42 -10.68
C ALA A 145 27.30 9.35 -10.75
N GLU A 146 27.14 10.55 -11.32
CA GLU A 146 28.18 11.57 -11.46
C GLU A 146 27.66 12.93 -10.95
N GLY A 147 28.56 13.77 -10.44
CA GLY A 147 28.22 15.12 -9.95
C GLY A 147 27.44 15.12 -8.62
N ASP A 148 26.79 16.23 -8.30
CA ASP A 148 26.08 16.48 -7.04
C ASP A 148 24.64 17.01 -7.21
N ASP A 149 24.09 16.93 -8.43
CA ASP A 149 22.75 17.45 -8.76
C ASP A 149 21.61 16.59 -8.19
N PHE A 150 21.83 15.30 -7.95
CA PHE A 150 20.85 14.43 -7.32
C PHE A 150 20.86 14.65 -5.80
N ALA A 151 19.81 15.31 -5.29
CA ALA A 151 19.74 15.73 -3.89
C ALA A 151 19.50 14.59 -2.89
N GLY A 152 18.96 13.46 -3.35
CA GLY A 152 18.55 12.32 -2.52
C GLY A 152 17.15 11.81 -2.88
N MET A 153 16.56 11.01 -2.00
CA MET A 153 15.24 10.40 -2.23
C MET A 153 14.25 10.80 -1.14
N GLY A 154 13.03 11.18 -1.52
CA GLY A 154 11.98 11.60 -0.59
C GLY A 154 11.25 12.85 -1.07
N PRO A 155 10.27 13.36 -0.30
CA PRO A 155 9.61 14.63 -0.62
C PRO A 155 10.62 15.76 -0.74
N GLU A 156 10.35 16.70 -1.65
CA GLU A 156 11.17 17.90 -1.84
C GLU A 156 11.37 18.66 -0.52
N GLY A 157 12.63 18.90 -0.16
CA GLY A 157 13.05 19.55 1.09
C GLY A 157 13.15 18.64 2.31
N GLU A 158 12.79 17.36 2.19
CA GLU A 158 12.90 16.33 3.24
C GLU A 158 13.58 15.06 2.69
N GLU A 159 14.55 15.26 1.79
CA GLU A 159 15.27 14.18 1.13
C GLU A 159 16.09 13.36 2.13
N VAL A 160 15.98 12.06 2.04
CA VAL A 160 16.89 11.14 2.69
C VAL A 160 18.19 11.12 1.87
N THR A 161 19.31 11.20 2.59
CA THR A 161 20.66 11.13 2.02
C THR A 161 21.49 10.06 2.73
N ALA A 162 22.37 9.42 1.99
CA ALA A 162 23.36 8.49 2.51
C ALA A 162 24.63 9.23 2.94
N ALA A 163 25.19 8.81 4.08
CA ALA A 163 26.49 9.27 4.52
C ALA A 163 27.61 8.55 3.75
N PRO A 164 28.83 9.13 3.68
CA PRO A 164 29.97 8.48 3.04
C PRO A 164 30.24 7.08 3.62
N GLY A 165 30.41 6.09 2.73
CA GLY A 165 30.72 4.71 3.12
C GLY A 165 29.55 3.94 3.74
N THR A 166 28.32 4.48 3.66
CA THR A 166 27.09 3.77 4.04
C THR A 166 26.07 3.82 2.90
N ALA A 167 24.98 3.07 3.06
CA ALA A 167 23.86 3.06 2.12
C ALA A 167 22.55 3.19 2.89
N VAL A 168 21.55 3.75 2.21
CA VAL A 168 20.15 3.77 2.66
C VAL A 168 19.35 2.84 1.75
N MET A 169 18.65 1.88 2.37
CA MET A 169 17.63 1.09 1.70
C MET A 169 16.36 1.90 1.62
N PHE A 170 16.10 2.46 0.44
CA PHE A 170 14.92 3.25 0.17
C PHE A 170 13.91 2.41 -0.59
N VAL A 171 12.67 2.39 -0.11
CA VAL A 171 11.59 1.60 -0.69
C VAL A 171 10.46 2.53 -1.11
N GLU A 172 10.00 2.37 -2.34
CA GLU A 172 8.77 2.95 -2.85
C GLU A 172 7.74 1.84 -3.02
N VAL A 173 6.55 2.02 -2.47
CA VAL A 173 5.44 1.09 -2.62
C VAL A 173 4.26 1.83 -3.22
N THR A 174 3.81 1.37 -4.38
CA THR A 174 2.58 1.84 -5.03
C THR A 174 1.59 0.70 -5.13
N TYR A 175 0.35 0.91 -4.71
CA TYR A 175 -0.70 -0.11 -4.75
C TYR A 175 -2.03 0.48 -5.23
N ASN A 176 -2.63 -0.15 -6.22
CA ASN A 176 -3.97 0.18 -6.69
C ASN A 176 -5.02 -0.49 -5.81
N TYR A 177 -5.68 0.33 -4.98
CA TYR A 177 -6.65 -0.13 -4.00
C TYR A 177 -7.82 -0.87 -4.66
N GLN A 178 -8.15 -2.03 -4.09
CA GLN A 178 -9.25 -2.89 -4.51
C GLN A 178 -10.42 -2.75 -3.52
N PRO A 179 -11.54 -2.14 -3.91
CA PRO A 179 -12.72 -2.00 -3.05
C PRO A 179 -13.34 -3.35 -2.68
N LEU A 180 -13.94 -3.43 -1.48
CA LEU A 180 -14.67 -4.63 -1.06
C LEU A 180 -16.08 -4.68 -1.65
N LEU A 181 -16.70 -3.51 -1.80
CA LEU A 181 -18.11 -3.38 -2.14
C LEU A 181 -18.32 -2.97 -3.59
N TYR A 182 -19.52 -3.23 -4.10
CA TYR A 182 -19.87 -3.00 -5.50
C TYR A 182 -19.74 -1.53 -5.89
N GLY A 183 -18.95 -1.29 -6.95
CA GLY A 183 -18.72 0.02 -7.53
C GLY A 183 -17.55 0.73 -6.85
N LYS A 184 -16.60 1.24 -7.65
CA LYS A 184 -15.56 2.17 -7.22
C LYS A 184 -16.17 3.52 -6.83
N TRP A 185 -17.09 3.54 -5.85
CA TRP A 185 -17.82 4.74 -5.43
C TRP A 185 -16.88 5.76 -4.78
N LEU A 186 -15.75 5.31 -4.22
CA LEU A 186 -14.62 6.15 -3.78
C LEU A 186 -13.67 6.56 -4.93
N GLY A 187 -13.98 6.17 -6.17
CA GLY A 187 -13.11 6.32 -7.34
C GLY A 187 -11.96 5.31 -7.37
N ALA A 188 -11.12 5.42 -8.40
CA ALA A 188 -9.82 4.78 -8.38
C ALA A 188 -8.96 5.43 -7.29
N ARG A 189 -8.36 4.62 -6.43
CA ARG A 189 -7.46 5.07 -5.37
C ARG A 189 -6.14 4.35 -5.51
N THR A 190 -5.07 5.12 -5.54
CA THR A 190 -3.71 4.61 -5.51
C THR A 190 -3.11 4.99 -4.16
N ILE A 191 -2.55 4.01 -3.48
CA ILE A 191 -1.85 4.17 -2.22
C ILE A 191 -0.36 4.20 -2.56
N LYS A 192 0.32 5.27 -2.13
CA LYS A 192 1.78 5.38 -2.18
C LYS A 192 2.33 5.42 -0.77
N SER A 193 3.44 4.73 -0.54
CA SER A 193 4.18 4.78 0.71
C SER A 193 5.67 4.68 0.40
N THR A 194 6.47 5.48 1.10
CA THR A 194 7.93 5.35 1.09
C THR A 194 8.44 4.91 2.46
N ALA A 195 9.58 4.23 2.50
CA ALA A 195 10.27 3.86 3.72
C ALA A 195 11.78 3.85 3.47
N ALA A 196 12.56 4.25 4.49
CA ALA A 196 14.01 4.30 4.38
C ALA A 196 14.68 3.78 5.65
N PHE A 197 15.69 2.93 5.50
CA PHE A 197 16.53 2.47 6.60
C PHE A 197 18.00 2.52 6.20
N ASN A 198 18.84 3.09 7.07
CA ASN A 198 20.28 2.93 6.95
C ASN A 198 20.66 1.45 7.08
N ILE A 199 21.65 1.01 6.30
CA ILE A 199 22.26 -0.30 6.52
C ILE A 199 22.79 -0.41 7.94
N ARG A 200 22.66 -1.59 8.53
CA ARG A 200 23.04 -1.80 9.93
C ARG A 200 24.51 -2.15 10.12
N GLU A 201 25.08 -2.83 9.14
CA GLU A 201 26.47 -3.24 9.11
C GLU A 201 27.11 -2.71 7.83
N ALA A 202 28.40 -2.36 7.92
CA ALA A 202 29.16 -1.99 6.74
C ALA A 202 29.22 -3.17 5.77
N ARG A 203 29.06 -2.89 4.48
CA ARG A 203 29.05 -3.89 3.41
C ARG A 203 29.81 -3.37 2.20
N ASP A 204 30.06 -4.24 1.25
CA ASP A 204 30.69 -3.89 -0.01
C ASP A 204 29.74 -2.99 -0.81
N LEU A 205 30.16 -1.74 -1.00
CA LEU A 205 29.47 -0.71 -1.80
C LEU A 205 30.20 -0.46 -3.13
N THR A 206 31.27 -1.20 -3.40
CA THR A 206 32.06 -1.03 -4.63
C THR A 206 31.51 -1.88 -5.78
N GLY A 207 30.87 -3.01 -5.45
CA GLY A 207 30.05 -3.76 -6.38
C GLY A 207 28.56 -3.47 -6.19
N GLY A 208 27.76 -3.77 -7.20
CA GLY A 208 26.30 -3.71 -7.12
C GLY A 208 25.72 -4.96 -6.44
N VAL A 209 24.75 -5.60 -7.09
CA VAL A 209 24.15 -6.85 -6.60
C VAL A 209 24.87 -8.07 -7.20
N PHE A 210 25.27 -9.01 -6.35
CA PHE A 210 26.08 -10.17 -6.72
C PHE A 210 25.25 -11.43 -6.97
N GLU A 211 25.82 -12.37 -7.73
CA GLU A 211 25.29 -13.74 -7.87
C GLU A 211 25.44 -14.56 -6.56
N PRO A 212 24.64 -15.62 -6.34
CA PRO A 212 23.64 -16.19 -7.24
C PRO A 212 22.25 -15.56 -7.10
N GLY A 213 21.42 -15.76 -8.13
CA GLY A 213 20.00 -15.42 -8.18
C GLY A 213 19.62 -14.76 -9.51
N VAL A 214 18.33 -14.55 -9.72
CA VAL A 214 17.82 -13.82 -10.90
C VAL A 214 17.51 -12.39 -10.48
N ALA A 215 18.02 -11.43 -11.23
CA ALA A 215 17.75 -10.02 -11.00
C ALA A 215 16.25 -9.72 -11.18
N SER A 216 15.63 -9.20 -10.13
CA SER A 216 14.26 -8.68 -10.17
C SER A 216 14.28 -7.25 -10.72
N THR A 217 14.47 -7.11 -12.02
CA THR A 217 14.68 -5.81 -12.70
C THR A 217 13.44 -4.94 -12.67
N CYS A 218 13.64 -3.63 -12.52
CA CYS A 218 12.61 -2.62 -12.70
C CYS A 218 12.47 -2.33 -14.20
N SER A 219 11.43 -2.90 -14.82
CA SER A 219 11.02 -2.60 -16.21
C SER A 219 9.72 -1.84 -16.26
#